data_AF-A0A0S3RMT1-F1
#
_entry.id   AF-A0A0S3RMT1-F1
#
_cell.length_a   1.000
_cell.length_b   1.000
_cell.length_c   1.000
_cell.angle_alpha   90.00
_cell.angle_beta   90.00
_cell.angle_gamma   90.00
#
_symmetry.space_group_name_H-M   'P 1'
#
loop_
_entity.id
_entity.type
_entity.pdbx_description
1 polymer ?
#
loop_
_entity_poly.entity_id
_entity_poly.type
_entity_poly.pdbx_seq_one_letter_code
_entity_poly.pdbx_strand_id
1 'polypeptide(L)' 'MKFLNLNAEDYIGHWFRKSTYEETYNTIIYPINGQLVWDITSYPDVLPPKKRTMPGRPKKKRRLEPWELKKNDTKLRKGG' A
#
# COMPACT_ATOMS: atom_id res chain seq x y z
N MET A 1 -34.22 5.36 13.50
CA MET A 1 -34.13 5.00 14.93
C MET A 1 -32.76 5.44 15.44
N LYS A 2 -32.69 6.42 16.35
CA LYS A 2 -31.44 6.73 17.08
C LYS A 2 -31.33 5.69 18.21
N PHE A 3 -30.33 4.81 18.14
CA PHE A 3 -30.04 3.91 19.25
C PHE A 3 -29.61 4.76 20.46
N LEU A 4 -30.34 4.65 21.57
CA LEU A 4 -30.06 5.33 22.86
C LEU A 4 -30.04 6.88 22.87
N ASN A 5 -30.45 7.57 21.79
CA ASN A 5 -30.37 9.04 21.66
C ASN A 5 -28.96 9.62 21.88
N LEU A 6 -27.92 8.81 21.73
CA LEU A 6 -26.54 9.22 21.87
C LEU A 6 -26.02 9.74 20.52
N ASN A 7 -25.21 10.80 20.55
CA ASN A 7 -24.48 11.24 19.37
C ASN A 7 -23.16 10.47 19.31
N ALA A 8 -22.93 9.72 18.23
CA ALA A 8 -21.73 8.91 18.08
C ALA A 8 -20.44 9.74 18.12
N GLU A 9 -20.50 11.00 17.69
CA GLU A 9 -19.39 11.95 17.66
C GLU A 9 -18.83 12.28 19.05
N ASP A 10 -19.66 12.20 20.10
CA ASP A 10 -19.24 12.47 21.48
C ASP A 10 -18.30 11.39 22.03
N TYR A 11 -18.35 10.18 21.44
CA TYR A 11 -17.51 9.03 21.81
C TYR A 11 -16.25 8.90 20.94
N ILE A 12 -16.11 9.75 19.92
CA ILE A 12 -14.89 9.80 19.10
C ILE A 12 -13.84 10.60 19.89
N GLY A 13 -12.73 9.92 20.20
CA GLY A 13 -11.57 10.55 20.83
C GLY A 13 -11.08 11.74 20.01
N HIS A 14 -10.61 12.79 20.69
CA HIS A 14 -10.26 14.06 20.06
C HIS A 14 -9.27 13.92 18.88
N TRP A 15 -8.30 13.00 18.97
CA TRP A 15 -7.32 12.72 17.90
C TRP A 15 -7.93 12.33 16.55
N PHE A 16 -9.14 11.79 16.53
CA PHE A 16 -9.82 11.36 15.30
C PHE A 16 -10.82 12.40 14.78
N ARG A 17 -10.89 13.58 15.40
CA ARG A 17 -11.79 14.65 14.96
C ARG A 17 -11.18 15.42 13.79
N LYS A 18 -12.06 15.88 12.90
CA LYS A 18 -11.67 16.70 11.74
C LYS A 18 -10.90 17.96 12.15
N SER A 19 -11.33 18.62 13.22
CA SER A 19 -10.66 19.82 13.75
C SER A 19 -9.19 19.56 14.09
N THR A 20 -8.89 18.43 14.72
CA THR A 20 -7.52 18.06 15.11
C THR A 20 -6.67 17.71 13.89
N TYR A 21 -7.26 17.08 12.88
CA TYR A 21 -6.59 16.87 11.59
C TYR A 21 -6.22 18.20 10.92
N GLU A 22 -7.19 19.12 10.82
CA GLU A 22 -6.95 20.45 10.23
C GLU A 22 -5.89 21.21 11.00
N GLU A 23 -5.95 21.24 12.33
CA GLU A 23 -4.94 21.88 13.19
C GLU A 23 -3.54 21.29 13.00
N THR A 24 -3.43 19.95 12.92
CA THR A 24 -2.16 19.24 12.74
C THR A 24 -1.48 19.60 11.42
N TYR A 25 -2.27 19.78 10.35
CA TYR A 25 -1.77 20.07 9.01
C TYR A 25 -1.92 21.54 8.59
N ASN A 26 -2.33 22.42 9.51
CA ASN A 26 -2.51 23.85 9.23
C ASN A 26 -1.17 24.57 8.99
N THR A 27 -0.09 24.07 9.57
CA THR A 27 1.22 24.71 9.49
C THR A 27 1.86 24.52 8.12
N ILE A 28 2.39 25.62 7.58
CA ILE A 28 3.20 25.58 6.36
C ILE A 28 4.55 24.91 6.66
N ILE A 29 4.86 23.85 5.94
CA ILE A 29 6.21 23.28 5.94
C ILE A 29 7.07 24.18 5.05
N TYR A 30 7.93 24.98 5.67
CA TYR A 30 8.89 25.78 4.92
C TYR A 30 9.88 24.88 4.18
N PRO A 31 10.28 25.24 2.95
CA PRO A 31 11.31 24.51 2.26
C PRO A 31 12.59 24.57 3.08
N ILE A 32 13.15 23.39 3.36
CA ILE A 32 14.50 23.28 3.92
C ILE A 32 15.47 23.46 2.76
N ASN A 33 16.62 24.08 3.02
CA ASN A 33 17.66 24.21 2.03
C ASN A 33 18.06 22.83 1.45
N GLY A 34 18.64 22.80 0.25
CA GLY A 34 19.05 21.55 -0.38
C GLY A 34 20.20 20.84 0.34
N GLN A 35 20.43 19.58 -0.02
CA GLN A 35 21.47 18.72 0.54
C GLN A 35 22.87 19.36 0.58
N LEU A 36 23.18 20.29 -0.33
CA LEU A 36 24.46 20.99 -0.41
C LEU A 36 24.82 21.82 0.84
N VAL A 37 23.83 22.23 1.64
CA VAL A 37 24.06 23.03 2.85
C VAL A 37 23.69 22.31 4.14
N TRP A 38 23.38 21.00 4.07
CA TRP A 38 23.13 20.20 5.26
C TRP A 38 24.46 19.89 5.97
N ASP A 39 24.44 19.91 7.29
CA ASP A 39 25.60 19.53 8.09
C ASP A 39 25.93 18.05 7.87
N ILE A 40 27.21 17.76 7.61
CA ILE A 40 27.71 16.39 7.49
C ILE A 40 27.85 15.82 8.90
N THR A 41 27.06 14.81 9.21
CA THR A 41 27.14 14.11 10.50
C THR A 41 28.11 12.93 10.42
N SER A 42 28.67 12.50 11.56
CA SER A 42 29.53 11.30 11.64
C SER A 42 28.74 9.99 11.61
N TYR A 43 27.41 10.05 11.55
CA TYR A 43 26.55 8.88 11.51
C TYR A 43 26.56 8.23 10.13
N PRO A 44 26.38 6.91 10.04
CA PRO A 44 26.26 6.24 8.75
C PRO A 44 25.01 6.71 7.99
N ASP A 45 25.13 6.76 6.66
CA ASP A 45 24.02 7.10 5.78
C ASP A 45 22.84 6.14 5.95
N VAL A 46 21.63 6.70 5.81
CA VAL A 46 20.40 5.91 5.79
C VAL A 46 20.37 5.08 4.51
N LEU A 47 20.36 3.75 4.67
CA LEU A 47 20.25 2.85 3.53
C LEU A 47 18.88 3.00 2.86
N PRO A 48 18.81 2.89 1.52
CA PRO A 48 17.54 2.90 0.83
C PRO A 48 16.67 1.72 1.29
N PRO A 49 15.33 1.86 1.24
CA PRO A 49 14.44 0.74 1.49
C PRO A 49 14.78 -0.45 0.60
N LYS A 50 14.77 -1.67 1.17
CA LYS A 50 15.00 -2.88 0.39
C LYS A 50 13.96 -2.97 -0.73
N LYS A 51 14.42 -3.16 -1.96
CA LYS A 51 13.54 -3.37 -3.12
C LYS A 51 12.67 -4.60 -2.88
N ARG A 52 11.35 -4.40 -2.75
CA ARG A 52 10.38 -5.49 -2.68
C ARG A 52 10.00 -5.91 -4.09
N THR A 53 10.15 -7.20 -4.40
CA THR A 53 9.53 -7.80 -5.58
C THR A 53 8.03 -7.94 -5.31
N MET A 54 7.23 -7.09 -5.95
CA MET A 54 5.78 -7.21 -5.87
C MET A 54 5.32 -8.51 -6.52
N PRO A 55 4.30 -9.20 -5.97
CA PRO A 55 3.66 -10.28 -6.69
C PRO A 55 3.19 -9.73 -8.04
N GLY A 56 3.62 -10.40 -9.11
CA GLY A 56 3.17 -10.07 -10.45
C GLY A 56 1.66 -10.27 -10.59
N ARG A 57 1.12 -9.86 -11.74
CA ARG A 57 -0.28 -10.09 -12.08
C ARG A 57 -0.63 -11.59 -11.86
N PRO A 58 -1.72 -11.90 -11.13
CA PRO A 58 -2.20 -13.27 -11.03
C PRO A 58 -2.40 -13.87 -12.42
N LYS A 59 -2.03 -15.14 -12.59
CA LYS A 59 -2.17 -15.83 -13.88
C LYS A 59 -3.65 -15.88 -14.27
N LYS A 60 -3.96 -15.58 -15.54
CA LYS A 60 -5.33 -15.66 -16.07
C LYS A 60 -5.92 -17.07 -15.96
N LYS A 61 -5.09 -18.10 -16.03
CA LYS A 61 -5.48 -19.50 -15.85
C LYS A 61 -4.72 -20.08 -14.66
N ARG A 62 -5.42 -20.84 -13.81
CA ARG A 62 -4.79 -21.65 -12.77
C ARG A 62 -3.97 -22.78 -13.42
N ARG A 63 -2.99 -23.31 -12.67
CA ARG A 63 -2.37 -24.59 -13.04
C ARG A 63 -3.41 -25.70 -12.85
N LEU A 64 -3.55 -26.54 -13.87
CA LEU A 64 -4.36 -27.74 -13.80
C LEU A 64 -3.53 -28.86 -13.18
N GLU A 65 -4.17 -29.67 -12.35
CA GLU A 65 -3.56 -30.84 -11.76
C GLU A 65 -3.50 -32.00 -12.78
N PRO A 66 -2.64 -33.01 -12.62
CA PRO A 66 -2.45 -34.06 -13.62
C PRO A 66 -3.74 -34.78 -14.03
N TRP A 67 -4.69 -34.97 -13.11
CA TRP A 67 -5.99 -35.59 -13.39
C TRP A 67 -6.98 -34.70 -14.14
N GLU A 68 -6.73 -33.39 -14.18
CA GLU A 68 -7.56 -32.41 -14.90
C GLU A 68 -7.05 -32.16 -16.33
N LEU A 69 -5.85 -32.67 -16.66
CA LEU A 69 -5.29 -32.65 -18.01
C LEU A 69 -6.11 -33.58 -18.91
N LYS A 70 -7.22 -33.08 -19.45
CA LYS A 70 -7.92 -33.77 -20.54
C LYS A 70 -7.00 -33.81 -21.76
N LYS A 71 -6.52 -35.00 -22.12
CA LYS A 71 -5.88 -35.27 -23.41
C LYS A 71 -6.98 -35.17 -24.47
N ASN A 72 -7.11 -34.00 -25.10
CA ASN A 72 -8.02 -33.84 -26.22
C ASN A 72 -7.39 -34.57 -27.42
N ASP A 73 -7.67 -35.85 -27.58
CA ASP A 73 -7.20 -36.65 -28.73
C ASP A 73 -7.80 -36.18 -30.07
N THR A 74 -8.78 -35.28 -30.04
CA THR A 74 -9.47 -34.72 -31.22
C THR A 74 -8.84 -33.46 -31.80
N LYS A 75 -7.73 -32.95 -31.24
CA LYS A 75 -7.04 -31.77 -31.79
C LYS A 75 -5.64 -32.12 -32.28
N LEU A 76 -5.44 -32.08 -33.59
CA LEU A 76 -4.13 -32.16 -34.25
C LEU A 76 -3.21 -31.09 -33.65
N ARG A 77 -2.03 -31.52 -33.17
CA ARG A 77 -0.93 -30.60 -32.82
C ARG A 77 -0.29 -30.13 -34.11
N LYS A 78 -0.22 -28.82 -34.34
CA LYS A 78 0.65 -28.26 -35.39
C LYS A 78 2.09 -28.42 -34.91
N GLY A 79 2.85 -29.31 -35.55
CA GLY A 79 4.25 -29.53 -35.28
C GLY A 79 5.10 -28.34 -35.72
N GLY A 80 6.10 -28.04 -34.91
CA GLY A 80 7.22 -27.12 -35.14
C GLY A 80 8.35 -27.57 -34.23
#